data_AF-A0AAW9K8D8-F1
#
_entry.id   AF-A0AAW9K8D8-F1
#
_cell.length_a   1.000
_cell.length_b   1.000
_cell.length_c   1.000
_cell.angle_alpha   90.00
_cell.angle_beta   90.00
_cell.angle_gamma   90.00
#
_symmetry.space_group_name_H-M   'P 1'
#
loop_
_entity.id
_entity.type
_entity.pdbx_description
1 polymer ?
#
loop_
_entity_poly.entity_id
_entity_poly.type
_entity_poly.pdbx_seq_one_letter_code
_entity_poly.pdbx_strand_id
1 'polypeptide(L)' 'MSKMMRNMAAGAVLGVAVSAMILPQLDKKSQRNMKRAGRRAMNMAGDAYDTIMGYMK' A
#
# COMPACT_ATOMS: atom_id res chain seq x y z
N MET A 1 10.41 -13.15 9.94
CA MET A 1 9.05 -12.76 9.49
C MET A 1 8.33 -11.76 10.40
N SER A 2 8.25 -11.97 11.72
CA SER A 2 7.48 -11.09 12.64
C SER A 2 7.91 -9.61 12.67
N LYS A 3 9.21 -9.31 12.65
CA LYS A 3 9.73 -7.92 12.62
C LYS A 3 9.45 -7.22 11.29
N MET A 4 9.57 -7.93 10.17
CA MET A 4 9.28 -7.40 8.84
C MET A 4 7.78 -7.12 8.66
N MET A 5 6.91 -8.04 9.09
CA MET A 5 5.46 -7.82 9.11
C MET A 5 5.06 -6.65 10.00
N ARG A 6 5.66 -6.50 11.20
CA ARG A 6 5.41 -5.34 12.07
C ARG A 6 5.80 -4.02 11.40
N ASN A 7 6.97 -3.97 10.76
CA ASN A 7 7.44 -2.76 10.07
C ASN A 7 6.56 -2.42 8.87
N MET A 8 6.13 -3.42 8.09
CA MET A 8 5.17 -3.21 7.00
C MET A 8 3.80 -2.76 7.49
N ALA A 9 3.28 -3.37 8.57
CA ALA A 9 2.02 -2.97 9.17
C ALA A 9 2.07 -1.53 9.68
N ALA A 10 3.16 -1.13 10.33
CA ALA A 10 3.37 0.26 10.76
C ALA A 10 3.40 1.23 9.57
N GLY A 11 4.13 0.88 8.50
CA GLY A 11 4.16 1.68 7.27
C GLY A 11 2.80 1.80 6.58
N ALA A 12 2.01 0.71 6.55
CA ALA A 12 0.67 0.70 5.99
C ALA A 12 -0.29 1.58 6.80
N VAL A 13 -0.25 1.51 8.13
CA VAL A 13 -1.08 2.37 9.00
C VAL A 13 -0.76 3.84 8.78
N LEU A 14 0.52 4.21 8.74
CA LEU A 14 0.94 5.59 8.43
C LEU A 14 0.48 6.03 7.03
N GLY A 15 0.66 5.17 6.03
CA GLY A 15 0.23 5.44 4.66
C GLY A 15 -1.28 5.65 4.56
N VAL A 16 -2.09 4.83 5.25
CA VAL A 16 -3.55 4.97 5.29
C VAL A 16 -3.96 6.26 6.01
N ALA A 17 -3.34 6.58 7.15
CA ALA A 17 -3.64 7.80 7.89
C ALA A 17 -3.38 9.06 7.05
N VAL A 18 -2.22 9.12 6.39
CA VAL A 18 -1.88 10.23 5.48
C VAL A 18 -2.90 10.28 4.34
N SER A 19 -3.14 9.15 3.67
CA SER A 19 -4.11 9.07 2.56
C SER A 19 -5.51 9.53 2.96
N ALA A 20 -5.98 9.16 4.15
CA ALA A 20 -7.29 9.51 4.67
C ALA A 20 -7.44 11.01 4.98
N MET A 21 -6.35 11.69 5.36
CA MET A 21 -6.36 13.15 5.59
C MET A 21 -6.43 13.96 4.28
N ILE A 22 -5.79 13.48 3.20
CA ILE A 22 -5.77 14.16 1.88
C ILE A 22 -6.92 13.73 0.97
N LEU A 23 -7.48 12.52 1.15
CA LEU A 23 -8.65 12.01 0.42
C LEU A 23 -9.82 12.99 0.29
N PRO A 24 -10.30 13.61 1.39
CA PRO A 24 -11.46 14.52 1.33
C PRO A 24 -11.16 15.85 0.62
N GLN A 25 -9.89 16.24 0.50
CA GLN A 25 -9.48 17.47 -0.20
C GLN A 25 -9.22 17.23 -1.70
N LEU A 26 -9.23 15.96 -2.14
CA LEU A 26 -9.03 15.57 -3.53
C LEU A 26 -10.38 15.50 -4.28
N ASP A 27 -10.39 16.02 -5.50
CA ASP A 27 -11.52 15.89 -6.43
C ASP A 27 -11.99 14.45 -6.61
N LYS A 28 -13.29 14.25 -6.87
CA LYS A 28 -13.88 12.91 -7.13
C LYS A 28 -13.15 12.14 -8.24
N LYS A 29 -12.61 12.85 -9.24
CA LYS A 29 -11.79 12.27 -10.32
C LYS A 29 -10.45 11.76 -9.79
N SER A 30 -9.77 12.55 -8.96
CA SER A 30 -8.52 12.18 -8.30
C SER A 30 -8.70 11.04 -7.32
N GLN A 31 -9.80 10.99 -6.55
CA GLN A 31 -10.12 9.84 -5.70
C GLN A 31 -10.28 8.54 -6.49
N ARG A 32 -11.00 8.59 -7.63
CA ARG A 32 -11.15 7.42 -8.52
C ARG A 32 -9.81 6.97 -9.10
N ASN A 33 -8.98 7.93 -9.52
CA ASN A 33 -7.64 7.63 -10.03
C ASN A 33 -6.74 7.05 -8.93
N MET A 34 -6.79 7.59 -7.72
CA MET A 34 -6.02 7.11 -6.58
C MET A 34 -6.45 5.70 -6.15
N LYS A 35 -7.76 5.37 -6.18
CA LYS A 35 -8.23 4.00 -5.98
C LYS A 35 -7.71 3.03 -7.06
N ARG A 36 -7.66 3.46 -8.32
CA ARG A 36 -7.09 2.65 -9.42
C ARG A 36 -5.58 2.47 -9.26
N ALA A 37 -4.86 3.53 -8.89
CA ALA A 37 -3.43 3.50 -8.61
C ALA A 37 -3.12 2.58 -7.42
N GLY A 38 -3.90 2.69 -6.34
CA GLY A 38 -3.78 1.81 -5.17
C GLY A 38 -4.00 0.33 -5.49
N ARG A 39 -4.97 0.00 -6.36
CA ARG A 39 -5.15 -1.38 -6.86
C ARG A 39 -3.95 -1.89 -7.64
N ARG A 40 -3.35 -1.06 -8.51
CA ARG A 40 -2.13 -1.42 -9.24
C ARG A 40 -0.94 -1.58 -8.30
N ALA A 41 -0.79 -0.68 -7.34
CA ALA A 41 0.26 -0.73 -6.33
C ALA A 41 0.15 -1.98 -5.45
N MET A 42 -1.07 -2.39 -5.07
CA MET A 42 -1.27 -3.64 -4.32
C MET A 42 -0.90 -4.89 -5.11
N ASN A 43 -1.24 -4.95 -6.40
CA ASN A 43 -0.80 -6.07 -7.25
C ASN A 43 0.73 -6.11 -7.36
N MET A 44 1.37 -4.98 -7.65
CA MET A 44 2.84 -4.88 -7.68
C MET A 44 3.49 -5.24 -6.35
N ALA A 45 2.90 -4.82 -5.23
CA ALA A 45 3.39 -5.16 -3.90
C ALA A 45 3.24 -6.67 -3.62
N GLY A 46 2.16 -7.30 -4.10
CA GLY A 46 1.97 -8.75 -4.03
C GLY A 46 3.06 -9.50 -4.80
N ASP A 47 3.31 -9.13 -6.06
CA ASP A 47 4.34 -9.74 -6.90
C ASP A 47 5.74 -9.57 -6.29
N ALA A 48 6.05 -8.38 -5.76
CA ALA A 48 7.31 -8.10 -5.08
C ALA A 48 7.44 -8.89 -3.78
N TYR A 49 6.37 -9.04 -3.00
CA TYR A 49 6.38 -9.80 -1.75
C TYR A 49 6.57 -11.30 -2.02
N ASP A 50 5.88 -11.86 -3.02
CA ASP A 50 6.07 -13.26 -3.45
C ASP A 50 7.50 -13.50 -3.94
N THR A 51 8.06 -12.57 -4.69
CA THR A 51 9.46 -12.63 -5.14
C THR A 51 10.42 -12.66 -3.95
N ILE A 52 10.30 -11.69 -3.03
CA ILE A 52 11.13 -11.59 -1.83
C ILE A 52 10.99 -12.83 -0.93
N MET A 53 9.78 -13.37 -0.80
CA MET A 53 9.50 -14.55 0.00
C MET A 53 10.00 -15.84 -0.67
N GLY A 54 10.01 -15.89 -2.01
CA GLY A 54 10.64 -16.95 -2.80
C GLY A 54 12.15 -16.98 -2.67
N TYR A 55 12.83 -15.83 -2.62
CA TYR A 55 14.27 -15.75 -2.37
C TYR A 55 14.68 -16.03 -0.92
N MET A 56 13.75 -15.86 0.05
CA MET A 56 13.99 -16.15 1.46
C MET A 56 13.73 -17.62 1.85
N LYS A 57 13.20 -18.43 0.94
CA LYS A 57 12.89 -19.84 1.16
C LYS A 57 14.10 -20.71 0.80
#